data_AF-A0A3P7FV30-F1
#
_entry.id   AF-A0A3P7FV30-F1
#
_cell.length_a   1.000
_cell.length_b   1.000
_cell.length_c   1.000
_cell.angle_alpha   90.00
_cell.angle_beta   90.00
_cell.angle_gamma   90.00
#
_symmetry.space_group_name_H-M   'P 1'
#
loop_
_entity.id
_entity.type
_entity.pdbx_description
1 polymer ?
#
loop_
_entity_poly.entity_id
_entity_poly.type
_entity_poly.pdbx_seq_one_letter_code
_entity_poly.pdbx_strand_id
1 'polypeptide(L)'
;MVWEENTITIVMLTKLEERSRVKCNQYWPIRGSSYYGHIQVTLLDTLELAHYTIRTFRLQHRNGGKIREIRHLQYTAWPDHGVPDHPTPFLMFLKRVKTLNRPDAGPIISHCSAGIGRTGAFIVIDCMLERLRYENTIDIYGCVTALRSQRSYMVQTDDQYIFIHDAVLDAVQSGSTEVPASKLYTHVQALMQIQPLDQVSAMELEFRHLATMKMSNSQCTVANLSVNRPKNRLINMVPYDSSRVILRTVSGEEGSDYINASWIDGYRQRGAYIATQGPMPYTVNDFWRMIWEHESSIIVMLVRTMETCRVRFSFYFPLSLSLSLSLSLSPLCFLIKH
;
A
#
# COMPACT_ATOMS: atom_id res chain seq x y z
N MET A 1 -18.24 -17.53 -19.56
CA MET A 1 -17.03 -17.69 -18.72
C MET A 1 -17.31 -17.64 -17.22
N VAL A 2 -17.37 -16.48 -16.53
CA VAL A 2 -17.51 -16.42 -15.04
C VAL A 2 -18.63 -17.32 -14.52
N TRP A 3 -19.79 -17.30 -15.19
CA TRP A 3 -20.94 -18.14 -14.85
C TRP A 3 -20.71 -19.64 -15.11
N GLU A 4 -20.15 -20.00 -16.26
CA GLU A 4 -19.96 -21.40 -16.68
C GLU A 4 -18.88 -22.08 -15.85
N GLU A 5 -17.75 -21.40 -15.63
CA GLU A 5 -16.60 -21.92 -14.88
C GLU A 5 -16.84 -21.95 -13.37
N ASN A 6 -17.99 -21.51 -12.87
CA ASN A 6 -18.26 -21.43 -11.44
C ASN A 6 -17.27 -20.56 -10.64
N THR A 7 -16.64 -19.60 -11.30
CA THR A 7 -15.80 -18.59 -10.66
C THR A 7 -16.62 -17.76 -9.68
N ILE A 8 -16.08 -17.53 -8.49
CA ILE A 8 -16.64 -16.55 -7.53
C ILE A 8 -15.69 -15.38 -7.27
N THR A 9 -14.46 -15.44 -7.75
CA THR A 9 -13.45 -14.39 -7.52
C THR A 9 -12.83 -13.96 -8.84
N ILE A 10 -12.92 -12.65 -9.10
CA ILE A 10 -12.27 -11.98 -10.22
C ILE A 10 -11.18 -11.07 -9.67
N VAL A 11 -9.98 -11.19 -10.19
CA VAL A 11 -8.80 -10.39 -9.84
C VAL A 11 -8.46 -9.48 -11.02
N MET A 12 -8.59 -8.17 -10.80
CA MET A 12 -8.29 -7.14 -11.80
C MET A 12 -7.00 -6.40 -11.41
N LEU A 13 -5.96 -6.52 -12.22
CA LEU A 13 -4.61 -6.02 -11.92
C LEU A 13 -4.27 -4.76 -12.74
N THR A 14 -5.28 -3.94 -13.03
CA THR A 14 -5.12 -2.73 -13.84
C THR A 14 -6.14 -1.69 -13.42
N LYS A 15 -5.81 -0.42 -13.63
CA LYS A 15 -6.83 0.63 -13.73
C LYS A 15 -7.54 0.52 -15.07
N LEU A 16 -8.71 1.15 -15.19
CA LEU A 16 -9.42 1.25 -16.48
C LEU A 16 -8.59 2.07 -17.48
N GLU A 17 -7.94 3.12 -16.99
CA GLU A 17 -7.13 4.05 -17.76
C GLU A 17 -5.82 4.35 -17.03
N GLU A 18 -4.72 4.42 -17.79
CA GLU A 18 -3.36 4.67 -17.31
C GLU A 18 -2.67 5.61 -18.32
N ARG A 19 -2.14 6.77 -17.88
CA ARG A 19 -1.61 7.85 -18.74
C ARG A 19 -2.49 8.15 -19.97
N SER A 20 -3.77 8.37 -19.74
CA SER A 20 -4.75 8.66 -20.80
C SER A 20 -4.95 7.54 -21.84
N ARG A 21 -4.46 6.33 -21.57
CA ARG A 21 -4.66 5.15 -22.40
C ARG A 21 -5.61 4.19 -21.70
N VAL A 22 -6.68 3.83 -22.38
CA VAL A 22 -7.60 2.78 -21.93
C VAL A 22 -6.85 1.45 -21.89
N LYS A 23 -6.79 0.85 -20.70
CA LYS A 23 -6.19 -0.46 -20.45
C LYS A 23 -7.22 -1.57 -20.39
N CYS A 24 -8.41 -1.24 -19.87
CA CYS A 24 -9.52 -2.17 -19.71
C CYS A 24 -10.83 -1.37 -19.78
N ASN A 25 -11.82 -1.88 -20.50
CA ASN A 25 -13.17 -1.31 -20.49
C ASN A 25 -13.90 -1.74 -19.22
N GLN A 26 -14.75 -0.87 -18.69
CA GLN A 26 -15.56 -1.22 -17.53
C GLN A 26 -16.61 -2.26 -17.91
N TYR A 27 -16.50 -3.47 -17.35
CA TYR A 27 -17.39 -4.60 -17.62
C TYR A 27 -18.39 -4.88 -16.48
N TRP A 28 -18.57 -3.90 -15.58
CA TRP A 28 -19.50 -3.98 -14.46
C TRP A 28 -20.36 -2.71 -14.38
N PRO A 29 -21.56 -2.77 -13.77
CA PRO A 29 -22.40 -1.59 -13.59
C PRO A 29 -21.80 -0.63 -12.54
N ILE A 30 -21.89 0.68 -12.78
CA ILE A 30 -21.52 1.71 -11.80
C ILE A 30 -22.48 1.68 -10.60
N ARG A 31 -23.77 1.44 -10.87
CA ARG A 31 -24.83 1.39 -9.86
C ARG A 31 -25.93 0.42 -10.29
N GLY A 32 -26.62 -0.18 -9.33
CA GLY A 32 -27.76 -1.04 -9.58
C GLY A 32 -27.39 -2.27 -10.41
N SER A 33 -28.15 -2.53 -11.48
CA SER A 33 -27.99 -3.71 -12.32
C SER A 33 -27.78 -3.38 -13.79
N SER A 34 -27.04 -4.22 -14.51
CA SER A 34 -26.92 -4.17 -15.97
C SER A 34 -26.90 -5.59 -16.54
N TYR A 35 -27.33 -5.73 -17.80
CA TYR A 35 -27.30 -6.99 -18.53
C TYR A 35 -26.10 -7.05 -19.45
N TYR A 36 -25.42 -8.19 -19.44
CA TYR A 36 -24.33 -8.53 -20.35
C TYR A 36 -24.67 -9.87 -21.02
N GLY A 37 -25.30 -9.77 -22.20
CA GLY A 37 -25.92 -10.93 -22.84
C GLY A 37 -27.04 -11.52 -21.97
N HIS A 38 -26.91 -12.79 -21.59
CA HIS A 38 -27.89 -13.51 -20.77
C HIS A 38 -27.64 -13.41 -19.25
N ILE A 39 -26.61 -12.68 -18.82
CA ILE A 39 -26.25 -12.53 -17.40
C ILE A 39 -26.64 -11.13 -16.94
N GLN A 40 -27.47 -11.06 -15.89
CA GLN A 40 -27.66 -9.85 -15.11
C GLN A 40 -26.56 -9.76 -14.06
N VAL A 41 -25.88 -8.62 -14.00
CA VAL A 41 -24.90 -8.29 -12.97
C VAL A 41 -25.46 -7.15 -12.14
N THR A 42 -25.63 -7.36 -10.84
CA THR A 42 -26.03 -6.32 -9.87
C THR A 42 -24.83 -5.97 -8.99
N LEU A 43 -24.48 -4.69 -8.89
CA LEU A 43 -23.53 -4.21 -7.88
C LEU A 43 -24.24 -4.13 -6.52
N LEU A 44 -23.74 -4.88 -5.53
CA LEU A 44 -24.29 -4.91 -4.18
C LEU A 44 -23.52 -3.98 -3.22
N ASP A 45 -22.19 -4.02 -3.29
CA ASP A 45 -21.32 -3.25 -2.39
C ASP A 45 -19.99 -2.90 -3.07
N THR A 46 -19.39 -1.79 -2.64
CA THR A 46 -18.03 -1.37 -3.04
C THR A 46 -17.27 -0.88 -1.81
N LEU A 47 -16.15 -1.55 -1.52
CA LEU A 47 -15.19 -1.17 -0.49
C LEU A 47 -13.91 -0.67 -1.14
N GLU A 48 -13.64 0.62 -1.02
CA GLU A 48 -12.40 1.24 -1.46
C GLU A 48 -11.37 1.27 -0.33
N LEU A 49 -10.19 0.71 -0.61
CA LEU A 49 -9.01 0.72 0.26
C LEU A 49 -7.85 1.41 -0.47
N ALA A 50 -6.78 1.72 0.26
CA ALA A 50 -5.67 2.50 -0.30
C ALA A 50 -5.05 1.86 -1.56
N HIS A 51 -4.84 0.54 -1.58
CA HIS A 51 -4.12 -0.14 -2.68
C HIS A 51 -5.00 -1.04 -3.55
N TYR A 52 -6.27 -1.23 -3.17
CA TYR A 52 -7.20 -2.05 -3.93
C TYR A 52 -8.66 -1.74 -3.61
N THR A 53 -9.55 -2.07 -4.54
CA THR A 53 -11.00 -1.95 -4.38
C THR A 53 -11.63 -3.34 -4.40
N ILE A 54 -12.59 -3.60 -3.51
CA ILE A 54 -13.41 -4.81 -3.54
C ILE A 54 -14.83 -4.43 -3.96
N ARG A 55 -15.38 -5.11 -4.95
CA ARG A 55 -16.80 -5.03 -5.34
C ARG A 55 -17.46 -6.38 -5.12
N THR A 56 -18.69 -6.34 -4.60
CA THR A 56 -19.53 -7.52 -4.48
C THR A 56 -20.62 -7.45 -5.53
N PHE A 57 -20.68 -8.45 -6.40
CA PHE A 57 -21.69 -8.56 -7.43
C PHE A 57 -22.64 -9.73 -7.15
N ARG A 58 -23.89 -9.58 -7.55
CA ARG A 58 -24.83 -10.68 -7.72
C ARG A 58 -25.00 -10.96 -9.21
N LEU A 59 -24.74 -12.20 -9.61
CA LEU A 59 -24.99 -12.70 -10.96
C LEU A 59 -26.27 -13.53 -10.97
N GLN A 60 -27.10 -13.30 -11.98
CA GLN A 60 -28.28 -14.10 -12.26
C GLN A 60 -28.39 -14.36 -13.76
N HIS A 61 -28.60 -15.62 -14.14
CA HIS A 61 -28.88 -15.96 -15.53
C HIS A 61 -30.33 -15.62 -15.86
N ARG A 62 -30.60 -15.01 -17.03
CA ARG A 62 -31.91 -14.48 -17.43
C ARG A 62 -33.03 -15.52 -17.35
N ASN A 63 -32.70 -16.78 -17.64
CA ASN A 63 -33.66 -17.89 -17.67
C ASN A 63 -33.53 -18.84 -16.45
N GLY A 64 -32.73 -18.46 -15.44
CA GLY A 64 -32.41 -19.32 -14.30
C GLY A 64 -32.80 -18.70 -12.96
N GLY A 65 -33.24 -19.55 -12.03
CA GLY A 65 -33.44 -19.16 -10.62
C GLY A 65 -32.14 -19.11 -9.81
N LYS A 66 -31.04 -19.68 -10.31
CA LYS A 66 -29.76 -19.70 -9.58
C LYS A 66 -29.20 -18.28 -9.52
N ILE A 67 -28.75 -17.91 -8.33
CA ILE A 67 -28.04 -16.66 -8.06
C ILE A 67 -26.63 -17.02 -7.59
N ARG A 68 -25.64 -16.22 -7.98
CA ARG A 68 -24.26 -16.38 -7.50
C ARG A 68 -23.72 -15.04 -7.03
N GLU A 69 -22.99 -15.07 -5.92
CA GLU A 69 -22.28 -13.91 -5.41
C GLU A 69 -20.82 -13.96 -5.87
N ILE A 70 -20.34 -12.86 -6.44
CA ILE A 70 -19.00 -12.73 -7.01
C ILE A 70 -18.25 -11.62 -6.27
N ARG A 71 -17.01 -11.89 -5.90
CA ARG A 71 -16.06 -10.89 -5.41
C ARG A 71 -15.16 -10.45 -6.55
N HIS A 72 -15.15 -9.16 -6.82
CA HIS A 72 -14.22 -8.52 -7.75
C HIS A 72 -13.21 -7.72 -6.95
N LEU A 73 -11.93 -8.04 -7.10
CA LEU A 73 -10.84 -7.42 -6.39
C LEU A 73 -9.93 -6.74 -7.40
N GLN A 74 -9.92 -5.41 -7.39
CA GLN A 74 -9.11 -4.59 -8.28
C GLN A 74 -7.90 -4.03 -7.54
N TYR A 75 -6.69 -4.46 -7.89
CA TYR A 75 -5.46 -3.86 -7.39
C TYR A 75 -5.20 -2.54 -8.11
N THR A 76 -5.16 -1.44 -7.35
CA THR A 76 -5.11 -0.05 -7.88
C THR A 76 -3.74 0.60 -7.71
N ALA A 77 -2.80 -0.08 -7.04
CA ALA A 77 -1.47 0.45 -6.72
C ALA A 77 -0.34 -0.01 -7.67
N TRP A 78 -0.64 -0.77 -8.72
CA TRP A 78 0.36 -1.08 -9.76
C TRP A 78 0.60 0.16 -10.63
N PRO A 79 1.85 0.62 -10.81
CA PRO A 79 2.15 1.80 -11.61
C PRO A 79 1.97 1.56 -13.11
N ASP A 80 1.77 2.65 -13.85
CA ASP A 80 1.57 2.63 -15.30
C ASP A 80 2.83 2.12 -16.04
N HIS A 81 4.02 2.34 -15.47
CA HIS A 81 5.30 1.81 -15.93
C HIS A 81 6.02 1.11 -14.77
N GLY A 82 6.71 0.01 -15.08
CA GLY A 82 7.45 -0.78 -14.09
C GLY A 82 6.55 -1.63 -13.19
N VAL A 83 6.95 -1.72 -11.93
CA VAL A 83 6.37 -2.58 -10.89
C VAL A 83 6.13 -1.77 -9.61
N PRO A 84 5.27 -2.22 -8.68
CA PRO A 84 5.14 -1.56 -7.38
C PRO A 84 6.50 -1.46 -6.68
N ASP A 85 6.76 -0.33 -6.03
CA ASP A 85 8.02 -0.11 -5.32
C ASP A 85 8.24 -1.17 -4.23
N HIS A 86 7.20 -1.48 -3.46
CA HIS A 86 7.27 -2.48 -2.39
C HIS A 86 6.23 -3.59 -2.61
N PRO A 87 6.56 -4.86 -2.32
CA PRO A 87 5.65 -5.97 -2.53
C PRO A 87 4.55 -6.06 -1.47
N THR A 88 4.74 -5.46 -0.29
CA THR A 88 3.84 -5.60 0.87
C THR A 88 2.37 -5.32 0.54
N PRO A 89 1.99 -4.22 -0.13
CA PRO A 89 0.59 -3.99 -0.49
C PRO A 89 0.02 -5.05 -1.44
N PHE A 90 0.86 -5.59 -2.33
CA PHE A 90 0.49 -6.66 -3.24
C PHE A 90 0.29 -7.99 -2.50
N LEU A 91 1.16 -8.31 -1.53
CA LEU A 91 1.02 -9.49 -0.69
C LEU A 91 -0.25 -9.42 0.18
N MET A 92 -0.56 -8.25 0.74
CA MET A 92 -1.83 -8.02 1.47
C MET A 92 -3.05 -8.23 0.56
N PHE A 93 -2.98 -7.73 -0.68
CA PHE A 93 -4.02 -7.94 -1.67
C PHE A 93 -4.20 -9.43 -2.00
N LEU A 94 -3.11 -10.15 -2.26
CA LEU A 94 -3.15 -11.59 -2.55
C LEU A 94 -3.74 -12.38 -1.38
N LYS A 95 -3.32 -12.08 -0.15
CA LYS A 95 -3.90 -12.69 1.05
C LYS A 95 -5.41 -12.48 1.11
N ARG A 96 -5.88 -11.25 0.83
CA ARG A 96 -7.32 -10.92 0.80
C ARG A 96 -8.06 -11.68 -0.30
N VAL A 97 -7.47 -11.85 -1.47
CA VAL A 97 -8.02 -12.69 -2.56
C VAL A 97 -8.21 -14.13 -2.07
N LYS A 98 -7.17 -14.74 -1.48
CA LYS A 98 -7.23 -16.13 -1.00
C LYS A 98 -8.21 -16.33 0.15
N THR A 99 -8.35 -15.37 1.05
CA THR A 99 -9.35 -15.44 2.14
C THR A 99 -10.79 -15.36 1.63
N LEU A 100 -11.04 -14.63 0.54
CA LEU A 100 -12.39 -14.48 -0.02
C LEU A 100 -12.77 -15.55 -1.04
N ASN A 101 -11.79 -16.23 -1.63
CA ASN A 101 -12.04 -17.34 -2.56
C ASN A 101 -12.26 -18.65 -1.78
N ARG A 102 -13.48 -19.17 -1.83
CA ARG A 102 -13.85 -20.43 -1.19
C ARG A 102 -13.16 -21.64 -1.87
N PRO A 103 -12.76 -22.68 -1.13
CA PRO A 103 -12.06 -23.85 -1.69
C PRO A 103 -12.86 -24.63 -2.74
N ASP A 104 -14.19 -24.61 -2.67
CA ASP A 104 -15.11 -25.32 -3.57
C ASP A 104 -15.56 -24.47 -4.77
N ALA A 105 -14.99 -23.27 -4.94
CA ALA A 105 -15.26 -22.43 -6.10
C ALA A 105 -14.54 -22.94 -7.35
N GLY A 106 -15.03 -22.50 -8.52
CA GLY A 106 -14.28 -22.62 -9.75
C GLY A 106 -13.01 -21.75 -9.78
N PRO A 107 -12.26 -21.75 -10.90
CA PRO A 107 -10.99 -21.05 -11.00
C PRO A 107 -11.14 -19.55 -10.76
N ILE A 108 -10.14 -18.95 -10.11
CA ILE A 108 -10.00 -17.50 -10.01
C ILE A 108 -9.72 -16.95 -11.41
N ILE A 109 -10.53 -15.98 -11.85
CA ILE A 109 -10.28 -15.28 -13.11
C ILE A 109 -9.40 -14.07 -12.81
N SER A 110 -8.13 -14.12 -13.21
CA SER A 110 -7.19 -12.98 -13.10
C SER A 110 -6.95 -12.33 -14.46
N HIS A 111 -6.99 -11.01 -14.52
CA HIS A 111 -6.72 -10.26 -15.74
C HIS A 111 -6.06 -8.90 -15.47
N CYS A 112 -5.49 -8.31 -16.51
CA CYS A 112 -5.03 -6.92 -16.54
C CYS A 112 -5.54 -6.27 -17.84
N SER A 113 -4.64 -5.87 -18.74
CA SER A 113 -4.98 -5.45 -20.10
C SER A 113 -4.86 -6.63 -21.08
N ALA A 114 -3.64 -7.06 -21.41
CA ALA A 114 -3.39 -8.24 -22.27
C ALA A 114 -3.48 -9.59 -21.51
N GLY A 115 -3.58 -9.56 -20.17
CA GLY A 115 -3.68 -10.76 -19.34
C GLY A 115 -2.42 -11.63 -19.32
N ILE A 116 -1.24 -11.02 -19.40
CA ILE A 116 0.06 -11.74 -19.47
C ILE A 116 1.10 -11.23 -18.47
N GLY A 117 1.30 -9.91 -18.36
CA GLY A 117 2.34 -9.32 -17.51
C GLY A 117 1.99 -9.35 -16.02
N ARG A 118 1.22 -8.35 -15.56
CA ARG A 118 0.74 -8.28 -14.16
C ARG A 118 -0.03 -9.52 -13.73
N THR A 119 -0.84 -10.07 -14.64
CA THR A 119 -1.56 -11.34 -14.45
C THR A 119 -0.60 -12.50 -14.20
N GLY A 120 0.49 -12.62 -14.97
CA GLY A 120 1.51 -13.63 -14.73
C GLY A 120 2.19 -13.45 -13.39
N ALA A 121 2.57 -12.23 -13.03
CA ALA A 121 3.19 -11.95 -11.74
C ALA A 121 2.28 -12.35 -10.57
N PHE A 122 1.00 -12.01 -10.63
CA PHE A 122 0.01 -12.45 -9.62
C PHE A 122 -0.05 -13.97 -9.47
N ILE A 123 -0.17 -14.70 -10.60
CA ILE A 123 -0.31 -16.17 -10.57
C ILE A 123 0.97 -16.81 -10.03
N VAL A 124 2.15 -16.38 -10.47
CA VAL A 124 3.43 -16.94 -10.01
C VAL A 124 3.60 -16.72 -8.51
N ILE A 125 3.34 -15.51 -8.01
CA ILE A 125 3.45 -15.24 -6.58
C ILE A 125 2.47 -16.13 -5.79
N ASP A 126 1.21 -16.26 -6.23
CA ASP A 126 0.25 -17.17 -5.59
C ASP A 126 0.74 -18.62 -5.55
N CYS A 127 1.20 -19.15 -6.69
CA CYS A 127 1.73 -20.51 -6.78
C CYS A 127 2.95 -20.72 -5.87
N MET A 128 3.85 -19.74 -5.78
CA MET A 128 5.04 -19.83 -4.91
C MET A 128 4.68 -19.77 -3.43
N LEU A 129 3.75 -18.90 -3.02
CA LEU A 129 3.29 -18.84 -1.64
C LEU A 129 2.52 -20.10 -1.23
N GLU A 130 1.78 -20.72 -2.16
CA GLU A 130 1.12 -21.99 -1.92
C GLU A 130 2.14 -23.14 -1.82
N ARG A 131 3.11 -23.21 -2.73
CA ARG A 131 4.20 -24.19 -2.68
C ARG A 131 5.00 -24.12 -1.39
N LEU A 132 5.34 -22.92 -0.92
CA LEU A 132 6.05 -22.72 0.35
C LEU A 132 5.37 -23.41 1.53
N ARG A 133 4.03 -23.41 1.56
CA ARG A 133 3.26 -24.02 2.66
C ARG A 133 3.38 -25.55 2.70
N TYR A 134 3.60 -26.20 1.56
CA TYR A 134 3.60 -27.66 1.46
C TYR A 134 4.99 -28.26 1.31
N GLU A 135 5.88 -27.59 0.57
CA GLU A 135 7.18 -28.15 0.19
C GLU A 135 8.37 -27.38 0.79
N ASN A 136 8.13 -26.20 1.38
CA ASN A 136 9.19 -25.30 1.87
C ASN A 136 10.31 -25.04 0.82
N THR A 137 9.95 -25.01 -0.46
CA THR A 137 10.84 -24.75 -1.60
C THR A 137 10.22 -23.75 -2.58
N ILE A 138 11.06 -23.10 -3.38
CA ILE A 138 10.68 -22.12 -4.39
C ILE A 138 11.28 -22.50 -5.75
N ASP A 139 10.49 -22.34 -6.81
CA ASP A 139 10.95 -22.50 -8.20
C ASP A 139 10.22 -21.51 -9.11
N ILE A 140 10.63 -20.24 -9.06
CA ILE A 140 10.03 -19.17 -9.87
C ILE A 140 10.29 -19.42 -11.36
N TYR A 141 11.50 -19.87 -11.73
CA TYR A 141 11.86 -20.14 -13.12
C TYR A 141 11.01 -21.26 -13.72
N GLY A 142 10.90 -22.39 -13.03
CA GLY A 142 10.07 -23.52 -13.47
C GLY A 142 8.60 -23.15 -13.53
N CYS A 143 8.08 -22.39 -12.55
CA CYS A 143 6.71 -21.90 -12.56
C CYS A 143 6.42 -20.99 -13.77
N VAL A 144 7.27 -19.99 -14.03
CA VAL A 144 7.13 -19.12 -15.21
C VAL A 144 7.22 -19.90 -16.51
N THR A 145 8.15 -20.86 -16.59
CA THR A 145 8.30 -21.75 -17.75
C THR A 145 7.02 -22.54 -18.03
N ALA A 146 6.43 -23.14 -16.98
CA ALA A 146 5.17 -23.87 -17.08
C ALA A 146 3.99 -22.96 -17.46
N LEU A 147 3.91 -21.74 -16.92
CA LEU A 147 2.85 -20.80 -17.33
C LEU A 147 3.00 -20.38 -18.80
N ARG A 148 4.22 -20.20 -19.29
CA ARG A 148 4.49 -19.84 -20.68
C ARG A 148 4.13 -20.95 -21.68
N SER A 149 4.06 -22.22 -21.25
CA SER A 149 3.54 -23.31 -22.08
C SER A 149 2.01 -23.31 -22.19
N GLN A 150 1.30 -22.62 -21.29
CA GLN A 150 -0.16 -22.53 -21.27
C GLN A 150 -0.67 -21.22 -21.90
N ARG A 151 0.05 -20.11 -21.69
CA ARG A 151 -0.26 -18.80 -22.26
C ARG A 151 1.03 -18.06 -22.58
N SER A 152 1.13 -17.52 -23.79
CA SER A 152 2.34 -16.83 -24.24
C SER A 152 2.67 -15.61 -23.36
N TYR A 153 3.97 -15.35 -23.18
CA TYR A 153 4.51 -14.15 -22.51
C TYR A 153 4.04 -13.92 -21.06
N MET A 154 3.59 -14.97 -20.37
CA MET A 154 3.33 -14.89 -18.92
C MET A 154 4.58 -14.38 -18.20
N VAL A 155 4.40 -13.33 -17.40
CA VAL A 155 5.47 -12.46 -16.89
C VAL A 155 6.24 -11.83 -18.05
N GLN A 156 5.84 -10.62 -18.43
CA GLN A 156 6.21 -10.03 -19.72
C GLN A 156 7.57 -9.32 -19.69
N THR A 157 7.95 -8.74 -18.55
CA THR A 157 9.20 -7.96 -18.41
C THR A 157 10.11 -8.55 -17.33
N ASP A 158 11.40 -8.23 -17.42
CA ASP A 158 12.39 -8.51 -16.39
C ASP A 158 12.06 -7.83 -15.05
N ASP A 159 11.60 -6.57 -15.06
CA ASP A 159 11.14 -5.89 -13.85
C ASP A 159 10.05 -6.69 -13.11
N GLN A 160 9.10 -7.27 -13.85
CA GLN A 160 8.05 -8.12 -13.27
C GLN A 160 8.64 -9.40 -12.70
N TYR A 161 9.64 -9.98 -13.36
CA TYR A 161 10.33 -11.18 -12.89
C TYR A 161 11.12 -10.89 -11.60
N ILE A 162 11.78 -9.73 -11.49
CA ILE A 162 12.46 -9.26 -10.28
C ILE A 162 11.43 -9.04 -9.15
N PHE A 163 10.34 -8.34 -9.43
CA PHE A 163 9.28 -8.08 -8.45
C PHE A 163 8.70 -9.37 -7.85
N ILE A 164 8.57 -10.45 -8.65
CA ILE A 164 8.13 -11.74 -8.14
C ILE A 164 9.13 -12.30 -7.11
N HIS A 165 10.43 -12.19 -7.37
CA HIS A 165 11.47 -12.62 -6.42
C HIS A 165 11.40 -11.80 -5.13
N ASP A 166 11.28 -10.48 -5.25
CA ASP A 166 11.18 -9.57 -4.10
C ASP A 166 9.93 -9.88 -3.27
N ALA A 167 8.78 -10.12 -3.91
CA ALA A 167 7.54 -10.45 -3.23
C ALA A 167 7.58 -11.80 -2.52
N VAL A 168 8.16 -12.82 -3.16
CA VAL A 168 8.31 -14.14 -2.53
C VAL A 168 9.30 -14.07 -1.37
N LEU A 169 10.41 -13.33 -1.53
CA LEU A 169 11.39 -13.13 -0.47
C LEU A 169 10.78 -12.40 0.74
N ASP A 170 10.05 -11.31 0.50
CA ASP A 170 9.35 -10.56 1.57
C ASP A 170 8.38 -11.47 2.31
N ALA A 171 7.57 -12.27 1.60
CA ALA A 171 6.64 -13.19 2.25
C ALA A 171 7.33 -14.27 3.10
N VAL A 172 8.50 -14.77 2.67
CA VAL A 172 9.30 -15.74 3.44
C VAL A 172 9.90 -15.08 4.69
N GLN A 173 10.43 -13.86 4.56
CA GLN A 173 11.08 -13.14 5.66
C GLN A 173 10.08 -12.65 6.71
N SER A 174 8.97 -12.05 6.25
CA SER A 174 7.95 -11.45 7.11
C SER A 174 7.03 -12.48 7.77
N GLY A 175 6.81 -13.63 7.13
CA GLY A 175 5.84 -14.63 7.60
C GLY A 175 4.40 -14.08 7.69
N SER A 176 3.59 -14.65 8.60
CA SER A 176 2.21 -14.19 8.85
C SER A 176 2.11 -13.47 10.19
N THR A 177 2.09 -12.16 10.15
CA THR A 177 2.01 -11.28 11.35
C THR A 177 0.59 -10.79 11.67
N GLU A 178 -0.42 -11.16 10.87
CA GLU A 178 -1.81 -10.75 11.14
C GLU A 178 -2.45 -11.60 12.22
N VAL A 179 -3.08 -10.95 13.20
CA VAL A 179 -3.71 -11.59 14.36
C VAL A 179 -5.18 -11.20 14.43
N PRO A 180 -6.11 -12.18 14.54
CA PRO A 180 -7.50 -11.88 14.82
C PRO A 180 -7.64 -11.10 16.13
N ALA A 181 -8.53 -10.10 16.17
CA ALA A 181 -8.72 -9.26 17.36
C ALA A 181 -8.99 -10.08 18.65
N SER A 182 -9.70 -11.20 18.53
CA SER A 182 -9.99 -12.13 19.64
C SER A 182 -8.74 -12.83 20.22
N LYS A 183 -7.63 -12.85 19.48
CA LYS A 183 -6.35 -13.46 19.89
C LYS A 183 -5.28 -12.42 20.22
N LEU A 184 -5.60 -11.13 20.17
CA LEU A 184 -4.60 -10.07 20.36
C LEU A 184 -3.94 -10.15 21.74
N TYR A 185 -4.73 -10.36 22.80
CA TYR A 185 -4.21 -10.45 24.17
C TYR A 185 -3.17 -11.56 24.32
N THR A 186 -3.51 -12.79 23.88
CA THR A 186 -2.61 -13.94 23.99
C THR A 186 -1.39 -13.79 23.08
N HIS A 187 -1.54 -13.18 21.91
CA HIS A 187 -0.40 -12.88 21.04
C HIS A 187 0.58 -11.88 21.67
N VAL A 188 0.08 -10.78 22.26
CA VAL A 188 0.94 -9.81 22.96
C VAL A 188 1.65 -10.47 24.14
N GLN A 189 0.96 -11.33 24.90
CA GLN A 189 1.61 -12.09 25.97
C GLN A 189 2.76 -12.95 25.45
N ALA A 190 2.60 -13.62 24.29
CA ALA A 190 3.67 -14.38 23.67
C ALA A 190 4.83 -13.48 23.22
N LEU A 191 4.55 -12.30 22.65
CA LEU A 191 5.57 -11.35 22.23
C LEU A 191 6.40 -10.79 23.41
N MET A 192 5.81 -10.69 24.60
CA MET A 192 6.51 -10.25 25.81
C MET A 192 7.47 -11.31 26.38
N GLN A 193 7.38 -12.58 25.96
CA GLN A 193 8.25 -13.64 26.48
C GLN A 193 9.67 -13.52 25.93
N ILE A 194 10.65 -13.69 26.83
CA ILE A 194 12.07 -13.73 26.48
C ILE A 194 12.36 -15.03 25.72
N GLN A 195 12.98 -14.90 24.55
CA GLN A 195 13.40 -16.04 23.75
C GLN A 195 14.70 -16.63 24.32
N PRO A 196 14.77 -17.96 24.57
CA PRO A 196 15.93 -18.60 25.19
C PRO A 196 17.24 -18.40 24.43
N LEU A 197 17.17 -18.35 23.10
CA LEU A 197 18.35 -18.22 22.24
C LEU A 197 18.89 -16.79 22.22
N ASP A 198 18.01 -15.80 22.04
CA ASP A 198 18.39 -14.40 21.81
C ASP A 198 18.49 -13.56 23.08
N GLN A 199 17.95 -14.05 24.21
CA GLN A 199 17.92 -13.35 25.50
C GLN A 199 17.20 -11.99 25.48
N VAL A 200 16.31 -11.79 24.50
CA VAL A 200 15.43 -10.62 24.37
C VAL A 200 13.98 -11.07 24.14
N SER A 201 13.02 -10.16 24.30
CA SER A 201 11.61 -10.47 24.04
C SER A 201 11.37 -10.73 22.55
N ALA A 202 10.37 -11.56 22.22
CA ALA A 202 9.99 -11.75 20.83
C ALA A 202 9.47 -10.46 20.18
N MET A 203 8.90 -9.54 20.95
CA MET A 203 8.57 -8.19 20.47
C MET A 203 9.81 -7.41 20.01
N GLU A 204 10.89 -7.48 20.77
CA GLU A 204 12.14 -6.82 20.37
C GLU A 204 12.75 -7.46 19.13
N LEU A 205 12.68 -8.79 19.00
CA LEU A 205 13.10 -9.49 17.78
C LEU A 205 12.27 -9.06 16.57
N GLU A 206 10.94 -9.01 16.71
CA GLU A 206 10.03 -8.55 15.67
C GLU A 206 10.36 -7.11 15.25
N PHE A 207 10.56 -6.22 16.22
CA PHE A 207 10.92 -4.83 15.94
C PHE A 207 12.29 -4.71 15.23
N ARG A 208 13.29 -5.48 15.66
CA ARG A 208 14.61 -5.54 15.00
C ARG A 208 14.49 -6.05 13.58
N HIS A 209 13.59 -7.01 13.31
CA HIS A 209 13.38 -7.53 11.97
C HIS A 209 12.93 -6.46 10.98
N LEU A 210 12.10 -5.49 11.41
CA LEU A 210 11.70 -4.35 10.57
C LEU A 210 12.90 -3.57 10.00
N ALA A 211 14.00 -3.46 10.76
CA ALA A 211 15.22 -2.79 10.30
C ALA A 211 16.03 -3.61 9.29
N THR A 212 15.76 -4.92 9.16
CA THR A 212 16.44 -5.80 8.21
C THR A 212 15.77 -5.85 6.84
N MET A 213 14.52 -5.38 6.74
CA MET A 213 13.77 -5.37 5.50
C MET A 213 14.35 -4.37 4.51
N LYS A 214 14.68 -4.84 3.29
CA LYS A 214 15.21 -3.98 2.23
C LYS A 214 14.08 -3.14 1.63
N MET A 215 14.27 -1.82 1.60
CA MET A 215 13.40 -0.90 0.87
C MET A 215 14.05 -0.50 -0.46
N SER A 216 13.47 -0.99 -1.56
CA SER A 216 13.86 -0.72 -2.95
C SER A 216 13.89 0.77 -3.32
N ASN A 217 12.98 1.58 -2.77
CA ASN A 217 12.84 3.00 -3.12
C ASN A 217 13.20 3.94 -1.95
N SER A 218 14.41 3.79 -1.43
CA SER A 218 14.94 4.50 -0.26
C SER A 218 15.85 5.71 -0.60
N GLN A 219 15.75 6.23 -1.82
CA GLN A 219 16.54 7.39 -2.25
C GLN A 219 16.08 8.66 -1.54
N CYS A 220 17.02 9.47 -1.03
CA CYS A 220 16.75 10.77 -0.40
C CYS A 220 17.58 11.88 -1.06
N THR A 221 17.71 11.85 -2.39
CA THR A 221 18.62 12.74 -3.13
C THR A 221 18.21 14.20 -3.01
N VAL A 222 16.92 14.51 -3.11
CA VAL A 222 16.39 15.89 -3.06
C VAL A 222 16.62 16.50 -1.68
N ALA A 223 16.37 15.71 -0.62
CA ALA A 223 16.57 16.16 0.75
C ALA A 223 18.04 16.43 1.10
N ASN A 224 18.96 15.78 0.39
CA ASN A 224 20.40 15.86 0.62
C ASN A 224 21.12 16.93 -0.22
N LEU A 225 20.42 17.65 -1.10
CA LEU A 225 20.96 18.82 -1.80
C LEU A 225 21.45 19.87 -0.80
N SER A 226 22.55 20.55 -1.12
CA SER A 226 23.18 21.56 -0.24
C SER A 226 22.21 22.65 0.20
N VAL A 227 21.34 23.11 -0.70
CA VAL A 227 20.29 24.11 -0.44
C VAL A 227 19.19 23.63 0.50
N ASN A 228 18.90 22.32 0.51
CA ASN A 228 17.81 21.73 1.29
C ASN A 228 18.26 21.23 2.67
N ARG A 229 19.55 20.88 2.84
CA ARG A 229 20.09 20.38 4.12
C ARG A 229 19.75 21.27 5.32
N PRO A 230 19.86 22.61 5.25
CA PRO A 230 19.48 23.48 6.37
C PRO A 230 18.01 23.38 6.75
N LYS A 231 17.12 23.00 5.81
CA LYS A 231 15.68 22.82 6.06
C LYS A 231 15.35 21.53 6.82
N ASN A 232 16.34 20.70 7.15
CA ASN A 232 16.18 19.46 7.92
C ASN A 232 16.58 19.65 9.38
N ARG A 233 15.66 19.36 10.29
CA ARG A 233 15.92 19.38 11.73
C ARG A 233 16.93 18.33 12.15
N LEU A 234 16.83 17.15 11.54
CA LEU A 234 17.75 16.02 11.70
C LEU A 234 18.18 15.56 10.31
N ILE A 235 19.48 15.64 10.04
CA ILE A 235 20.09 15.31 8.74
C ILE A 235 19.89 13.85 8.31
N ASN A 236 19.69 12.94 9.27
CA ASN A 236 19.46 11.51 9.01
C ASN A 236 17.97 11.12 9.00
N MET A 237 17.04 12.06 9.21
CA MET A 237 15.59 11.82 9.17
C MET A 237 14.97 12.72 8.10
N VAL A 238 15.03 12.24 6.87
CA VAL A 238 14.63 12.98 5.67
C VAL A 238 13.67 12.15 4.81
N PRO A 239 12.78 12.79 4.04
CA PRO A 239 11.82 12.08 3.21
C PRO A 239 12.50 11.31 2.08
N TYR A 240 11.93 10.16 1.71
CA TYR A 240 12.26 9.51 0.45
C TYR A 240 11.77 10.35 -0.73
N ASP A 241 12.51 10.35 -1.83
CA ASP A 241 12.18 11.11 -3.03
C ASP A 241 10.82 10.68 -3.62
N SER A 242 10.47 9.40 -3.46
CA SER A 242 9.23 8.78 -3.96
C SER A 242 7.97 9.19 -3.23
N SER A 243 8.08 9.55 -1.95
CA SER A 243 6.94 9.90 -1.10
C SER A 243 7.00 11.33 -0.56
N ARG A 244 8.03 12.12 -0.90
CA ARG A 244 8.15 13.49 -0.41
C ARG A 244 6.95 14.34 -0.82
N VAL A 245 6.61 15.30 0.04
CA VAL A 245 5.66 16.36 -0.33
C VAL A 245 6.39 17.39 -1.18
N ILE A 246 5.81 17.70 -2.34
CA ILE A 246 6.37 18.66 -3.30
C ILE A 246 5.56 19.95 -3.20
N LEU A 247 6.23 21.08 -2.97
CA LEU A 247 5.62 22.40 -3.00
C LEU A 247 5.78 23.04 -4.39
N ARG A 248 4.94 24.03 -4.70
CA ARG A 248 5.12 24.85 -5.91
C ARG A 248 6.46 25.58 -5.84
N THR A 249 7.22 25.59 -6.93
CA THR A 249 8.48 26.33 -6.98
C THR A 249 8.22 27.84 -6.91
N VAL A 250 8.97 28.55 -6.07
CA VAL A 250 9.00 30.01 -6.01
C VAL A 250 10.11 30.51 -6.94
N SER A 251 9.78 31.45 -7.82
CA SER A 251 10.73 32.00 -8.80
C SER A 251 11.91 32.67 -8.09
N GLY A 252 13.13 32.31 -8.48
CA GLY A 252 14.37 32.85 -7.89
C GLY A 252 14.81 32.18 -6.59
N GLU A 253 14.04 31.24 -6.04
CA GLU A 253 14.37 30.53 -4.79
C GLU A 253 14.64 29.05 -5.07
N GLU A 254 15.92 28.68 -5.12
CA GLU A 254 16.35 27.27 -5.25
C GLU A 254 15.90 26.43 -4.04
N GLY A 255 15.39 25.22 -4.28
CA GLY A 255 14.89 24.33 -3.22
C GLY A 255 13.58 24.80 -2.56
N SER A 256 12.87 25.75 -3.18
CA SER A 256 11.57 26.25 -2.69
C SER A 256 10.42 25.23 -2.84
N ASP A 257 10.63 24.15 -3.60
CA ASP A 257 9.72 23.01 -3.71
C ASP A 257 9.89 21.97 -2.58
N TYR A 258 10.93 22.14 -1.75
CA TYR A 258 11.30 21.18 -0.72
C TYR A 258 10.76 21.56 0.65
N ILE A 259 10.16 20.57 1.30
CA ILE A 259 9.88 20.52 2.74
C ILE A 259 10.19 19.11 3.24
N ASN A 260 10.69 18.99 4.47
CA ASN A 260 10.90 17.69 5.11
C ASN A 260 9.55 17.10 5.56
N ALA A 261 8.85 16.48 4.61
CA ALA A 261 7.55 15.85 4.80
C ALA A 261 7.36 14.71 3.80
N SER A 262 6.67 13.65 4.22
CA SER A 262 6.33 12.49 3.38
C SER A 262 4.84 12.21 3.40
N TRP A 263 4.29 11.83 2.25
CA TRP A 263 2.97 11.23 2.12
C TRP A 263 2.97 9.82 2.71
N ILE A 264 1.98 9.56 3.57
CA ILE A 264 1.75 8.25 4.15
C ILE A 264 0.35 7.77 3.77
N ASP A 265 0.28 6.55 3.23
CA ASP A 265 -0.99 5.91 2.90
C ASP A 265 -1.74 5.56 4.19
N GLY A 266 -3.05 5.83 4.21
CA GLY A 266 -3.95 5.40 5.26
C GLY A 266 -4.60 4.06 4.93
N TYR A 267 -5.59 3.67 5.74
CA TYR A 267 -6.32 2.41 5.50
C TYR A 267 -7.17 2.45 4.22
N ARG A 268 -7.89 3.56 3.99
CA ARG A 268 -8.83 3.71 2.86
C ARG A 268 -8.28 4.50 1.68
N GLN A 269 -7.30 5.38 1.93
CA GLN A 269 -6.88 6.39 0.99
C GLN A 269 -5.36 6.47 0.93
N ARG A 270 -4.81 6.61 -0.28
CA ARG A 270 -3.38 6.89 -0.48
C ARG A 270 -3.08 8.34 -0.13
N GLY A 271 -1.93 8.59 0.49
CA GLY A 271 -1.56 9.92 0.97
C GLY A 271 -2.59 10.53 1.94
N ALA A 272 -3.19 9.71 2.81
CA ALA A 272 -4.16 10.17 3.81
C ALA A 272 -3.52 11.08 4.87
N TYR A 273 -2.23 10.87 5.12
CA TYR A 273 -1.46 11.66 6.07
C TYR A 273 -0.24 12.30 5.40
N ILE A 274 0.15 13.45 5.92
CA ILE A 274 1.51 13.96 5.74
C ILE A 274 2.24 13.82 7.08
N ALA A 275 3.31 13.03 7.09
CA ALA A 275 4.25 12.93 8.19
C ALA A 275 5.36 13.96 8.00
N THR A 276 5.52 14.89 8.93
CA THR A 276 6.53 15.96 8.81
C THR A 276 7.23 16.24 10.14
N GLN A 277 8.44 16.81 10.04
CA GLN A 277 9.15 17.33 11.20
C GLN A 277 8.40 18.50 11.84
N GLY A 278 8.73 18.78 13.10
CA GLY A 278 8.39 20.06 13.72
C GLY A 278 8.92 21.27 12.93
N PRO A 279 8.08 22.26 12.58
CA PRO A 279 8.54 23.46 11.88
C PRO A 279 9.69 24.14 12.61
N MET A 280 10.72 24.51 11.86
CA MET A 280 11.84 25.32 12.33
C MET A 280 11.58 26.79 12.00
N PRO A 281 12.24 27.77 12.65
CA PRO A 281 11.98 29.19 12.40
C PRO A 281 11.96 29.59 10.92
N TYR A 282 12.88 29.02 10.13
CA TYR A 282 13.03 29.28 8.70
C TYR A 282 12.25 28.32 7.79
N THR A 283 11.45 27.39 8.32
CA THR A 283 10.56 26.51 7.54
C THR A 283 9.08 26.70 7.88
N VAL A 284 8.72 27.69 8.72
CA VAL A 284 7.30 27.97 9.08
C VAL A 284 6.50 28.37 7.84
N ASN A 285 7.08 29.17 6.94
CA ASN A 285 6.41 29.57 5.70
C ASN A 285 6.18 28.36 4.79
N ASP A 286 7.20 27.51 4.58
CA ASP A 286 7.07 26.28 3.80
C ASP A 286 6.02 25.34 4.41
N PHE A 287 5.90 25.27 5.74
CA PHE A 287 4.88 24.48 6.43
C PHE A 287 3.46 24.98 6.16
N TRP A 288 3.21 26.29 6.25
CA TRP A 288 1.90 26.85 5.91
C TRP A 288 1.57 26.73 4.43
N ARG A 289 2.57 26.90 3.56
CA ARG A 289 2.43 26.63 2.13
C ARG A 289 2.03 25.19 1.88
N MET A 290 2.68 24.22 2.53
CA MET A 290 2.33 22.81 2.44
C MET A 290 0.88 22.55 2.83
N ILE A 291 0.43 23.11 3.96
CA ILE A 291 -0.95 22.98 4.45
C ILE A 291 -1.93 23.51 3.42
N TRP A 292 -1.69 24.71 2.90
CA TRP A 292 -2.56 25.37 1.93
C TRP A 292 -2.56 24.66 0.57
N GLU A 293 -1.39 24.42 0.00
CA GLU A 293 -1.22 23.83 -1.33
C GLU A 293 -1.76 22.39 -1.42
N HIS A 294 -1.71 21.64 -0.32
CA HIS A 294 -2.20 20.25 -0.26
C HIS A 294 -3.57 20.11 0.42
N GLU A 295 -4.24 21.22 0.73
CA GLU A 295 -5.60 21.27 1.29
C GLU A 295 -5.74 20.47 2.59
N SER A 296 -4.72 20.53 3.46
CA SER A 296 -4.82 19.91 4.78
C SER A 296 -5.51 20.86 5.75
N SER A 297 -6.56 20.40 6.41
CA SER A 297 -7.33 21.21 7.37
C SER A 297 -7.12 20.80 8.83
N ILE A 298 -6.48 19.65 9.08
CA ILE A 298 -6.24 19.12 10.43
C ILE A 298 -4.74 18.99 10.68
N ILE A 299 -4.28 19.52 11.81
CA ILE A 299 -2.91 19.41 12.30
C ILE A 299 -2.90 18.69 13.64
N VAL A 300 -2.08 17.64 13.75
CA VAL A 300 -1.84 16.88 14.97
C VAL A 300 -0.39 17.08 15.41
N MET A 301 -0.21 17.81 16.50
CA MET A 301 1.09 18.06 17.13
C MET A 301 1.30 17.09 18.30
N LEU A 302 2.30 16.22 18.20
CA LEU A 302 2.56 15.16 19.20
C LEU A 302 3.61 15.53 20.25
N VAL A 303 4.04 16.81 20.29
CA VAL A 303 5.11 17.28 21.17
C VAL A 303 4.74 18.60 21.82
N ARG A 304 5.20 18.79 23.06
CA ARG A 304 5.12 20.10 23.71
C ARG A 304 6.17 21.06 23.15
N THR A 305 5.83 22.34 23.06
CA THR A 305 6.73 23.40 22.55
C THR A 305 7.99 23.61 23.39
N MET A 306 7.97 23.17 24.66
CA MET A 306 9.14 23.08 25.52
C MET A 306 9.16 21.77 26.30
N GLU A 307 10.01 20.83 25.88
CA GLU A 307 10.44 19.70 26.70
C GLU A 307 11.96 19.78 26.85
N THR A 308 12.44 20.01 28.08
CA THR A 308 13.85 20.00 28.54
C THR A 308 14.82 20.99 27.86
N CYS A 309 15.11 22.14 28.48
CA CYS A 309 16.25 23.09 28.33
C CYS A 309 17.04 23.25 27.00
N ARG A 310 16.54 22.76 25.87
CA ARG A 310 17.08 22.94 24.52
C ARG A 310 15.88 23.33 23.65
N VAL A 311 15.73 24.64 23.45
CA VAL A 311 14.71 25.27 22.58
C VAL A 311 14.50 24.45 21.31
N ARG A 312 13.30 23.93 21.02
CA ARG A 312 13.11 23.13 19.80
C ARG A 312 11.81 23.28 19.00
N PHE A 313 10.91 24.22 19.25
CA PHE A 313 9.81 24.48 18.30
C PHE A 313 9.50 25.98 18.19
N SER A 314 9.31 26.46 16.96
CA SER A 314 8.73 27.79 16.72
C SER A 314 7.22 27.71 16.82
N PHE A 315 6.60 28.71 17.46
CA PHE A 315 5.16 28.90 17.35
C PHE A 315 4.81 29.14 15.89
N TYR A 316 4.09 28.20 15.28
CA TYR A 316 3.59 28.32 13.91
C TYR A 316 2.13 28.77 13.89
N PHE A 317 1.46 28.86 15.04
CA PHE A 317 0.09 29.36 15.21
C PHE A 317 0.07 30.57 16.16
N PRO A 318 -0.90 31.49 16.00
CA PRO A 318 -1.06 32.62 16.91
C PRO A 318 -1.43 32.13 18.33
N LEU A 319 -0.66 32.60 19.33
CA LEU A 319 -0.75 32.21 20.75
C LEU A 319 -2.01 32.70 21.49
N SER A 320 -2.96 33.33 20.81
CA SER A 320 -4.16 33.91 21.45
C SER A 320 -5.29 32.91 21.74
N LEU A 321 -5.07 31.59 21.61
CA LEU A 321 -6.05 30.55 21.97
C LEU A 321 -5.34 29.40 22.71
N SER A 322 -5.52 29.38 24.04
CA SER A 322 -4.94 28.38 24.93
C SER A 322 -5.67 27.03 24.85
N LEU A 323 -4.96 25.98 24.44
CA LEU A 323 -5.28 24.61 24.85
C LEU A 323 -3.98 23.89 25.19
N SER A 324 -3.82 23.57 26.47
CA SER A 324 -2.71 22.80 27.02
C SER A 324 -3.04 21.31 26.92
N LEU A 325 -2.19 20.55 26.22
CA LEU A 325 -2.12 19.10 26.38
C LEU A 325 -0.65 18.68 26.44
N SER A 326 -0.35 17.92 27.48
CA SER A 326 0.93 17.30 27.78
C SER A 326 0.96 15.89 27.22
N LEU A 327 2.06 15.47 26.58
CA LEU A 327 2.52 14.09 26.42
C LEU A 327 3.92 14.11 25.78
N SER A 328 4.78 13.16 26.19
CA SER A 328 6.21 13.07 25.85
C SER A 328 6.53 11.91 24.90
N LEU A 329 7.54 12.13 24.04
CA LEU A 329 8.40 11.22 23.25
C LEU A 329 8.28 11.35 21.71
N SER A 330 9.41 11.75 21.09
CA SER A 330 9.82 11.69 19.66
C SER A 330 9.00 12.48 18.61
N PRO A 331 9.65 13.13 17.60
CA PRO A 331 8.99 14.19 16.83
C PRO A 331 8.33 13.65 15.56
N LEU A 332 7.00 13.68 15.51
CA LEU A 332 6.25 13.74 14.25
C LEU A 332 5.05 14.68 14.43
N CYS A 333 4.89 15.63 13.51
CA CYS A 333 3.63 16.33 13.30
C CYS A 333 2.92 15.60 12.16
N PHE A 334 1.65 15.26 12.34
CA PHE A 334 0.84 14.69 11.27
C PHE A 334 -0.20 15.70 10.81
N LEU A 335 -0.42 15.76 9.51
CA LEU A 335 -1.53 16.49 8.91
C LEU A 335 -2.52 15.45 8.35
N ILE A 336 -3.82 15.63 8.59
CA ILE A 336 -4.87 14.74 8.08
C ILE A 336 -5.63 15.48 6.98
N LYS A 337 -5.67 14.88 5.78
CA LYS A 337 -6.48 15.37 4.64
C LYS A 337 -7.85 14.67 4.67
N HIS A 338 -8.92 15.43 4.44
CA HIS A 338 -10.29 14.90 4.34
C HIS A 338 -10.73 14.67 2.91
#